data_AF-A0AAV0F158-F1
#
_entry.id   AF-A0AAV0F158-F1
#
_cell.length_a   1.000
_cell.length_b   1.000
_cell.length_c   1.000
_cell.angle_alpha   90.00
_cell.angle_beta   90.00
_cell.angle_gamma   90.00
#
_symmetry.space_group_name_H-M   'P 1'
#
loop_
_entity.id
_entity.type
_entity.pdbx_description
1 polymer ?
#
loop_
_entity_poly.entity_id
_entity_poly.type
_entity_poly.pdbx_seq_one_letter_code
_entity_poly.pdbx_strand_id
1 'polypeptide(L)'
;MALCVTDTAHALSCRDSKAAAHLKLISVFVIFFTSVIGISLPVVLARLFHGRPVYDKAILIIKCFAAGVILSTSLVHVLPDAYDALSDCQVASRHPWKDFPFSGLITLVGVLTALLVDLTATSHVESHGHGNRNLKVTKDYTPIGASEELGVVEKKLGVEEKEVELGIAAAAVEEDESVRLKQKLVSQVLEIGIIFHSVIIGATMGMSQNQCTIRPLVAALAFHQIFEGMGLGGCIAQAGFSIGTTAYMSFMFSVTTPMGIVLGMIVFSVTGYDDSSSNALILEGLLGSLSSGILIYMALVDLIALDFFHNKLMSSEPFLKKASFGALVLGSTSMSILALWA
;
A
#
# COMPACT_ATOMS: atom_id res chain seq x y z
N MET A 1 -23.76 -4.05 33.08
CA MET A 1 -23.15 -5.00 32.14
C MET A 1 -24.17 -5.29 31.07
N ALA A 2 -24.03 -4.69 29.88
CA ALA A 2 -24.91 -5.05 28.76
C ALA A 2 -24.56 -6.49 28.37
N LEU A 3 -25.50 -7.41 28.53
CA LEU A 3 -25.38 -8.78 28.05
C LEU A 3 -25.35 -8.72 26.52
N CYS A 4 -24.23 -9.13 25.92
CA CYS A 4 -24.10 -9.22 24.47
C CYS A 4 -24.97 -10.40 24.01
N VAL A 5 -26.17 -10.10 23.51
CA VAL A 5 -27.09 -11.08 22.96
C VAL A 5 -26.63 -11.35 21.52
N THR A 6 -25.75 -12.32 21.34
CA THR A 6 -25.45 -12.89 20.02
C THR A 6 -26.53 -13.89 19.66
N ASP A 7 -26.92 -13.92 18.38
CA ASP A 7 -27.77 -15.00 17.85
C ASP A 7 -26.95 -16.31 17.85
N THR A 8 -27.03 -17.01 18.98
CA THR A 8 -26.16 -18.13 19.32
C THR A 8 -26.26 -19.29 18.32
N ALA A 9 -27.42 -19.52 17.71
CA ALA A 9 -27.64 -20.67 16.83
C ALA A 9 -26.88 -20.56 15.51
N HIS A 10 -26.86 -19.37 14.89
CA HIS A 10 -26.11 -19.12 13.66
C HIS A 10 -24.60 -19.03 13.93
N ALA A 11 -24.20 -18.41 15.05
CA ALA A 11 -22.79 -18.35 15.46
C ALA A 11 -22.19 -19.76 15.71
N LEU A 12 -22.99 -20.68 16.26
CA LEU A 12 -22.60 -22.07 16.50
C LEU A 12 -22.46 -22.88 15.20
N SER A 13 -23.32 -22.67 14.20
CA SER A 13 -23.23 -23.40 12.91
C SER A 13 -22.03 -22.95 12.07
N CYS A 14 -21.57 -21.71 12.25
CA CYS A 14 -20.41 -21.15 11.58
C CYS A 14 -19.08 -21.54 12.22
N ARG A 15 -19.07 -22.11 13.43
CA ARG A 15 -17.85 -22.45 14.16
C ARG A 15 -17.49 -23.93 14.01
N ASP A 16 -16.78 -24.25 12.92
CA ASP A 16 -16.29 -25.61 12.61
C ASP A 16 -14.76 -25.57 12.41
N SER A 17 -14.01 -26.08 13.39
CA SER A 17 -12.55 -26.10 13.36
C SER A 17 -11.98 -26.94 12.21
N LYS A 18 -12.65 -28.02 11.78
CA LYS A 18 -12.16 -28.89 10.72
C LYS A 18 -12.35 -28.22 9.35
N ALA A 19 -13.52 -27.64 9.13
CA ALA A 19 -13.79 -26.87 7.91
C ALA A 19 -12.91 -25.61 7.84
N ALA A 20 -12.77 -24.89 8.96
CA ALA A 20 -11.89 -23.72 9.07
C ALA A 20 -10.43 -24.08 8.78
N ALA A 21 -9.90 -25.19 9.33
CA ALA A 21 -8.54 -25.63 9.05
C ALA A 21 -8.32 -25.96 7.56
N HIS A 22 -9.30 -26.60 6.91
CA HIS A 22 -9.23 -26.88 5.48
C HIS A 22 -9.23 -25.60 4.64
N LEU A 23 -10.08 -24.63 4.98
CA LEU A 23 -10.11 -23.32 4.31
C LEU A 23 -8.80 -22.55 4.50
N LYS A 24 -8.21 -22.58 5.70
CA LYS A 24 -6.91 -21.97 6.00
C LYS A 24 -5.75 -22.59 5.21
N LEU A 25 -5.76 -23.91 5.03
CA LEU A 25 -4.75 -24.57 4.18
C LEU A 25 -4.90 -24.17 2.71
N ILE A 26 -6.14 -24.10 2.20
CA ILE A 26 -6.40 -23.61 0.84
C ILE A 26 -5.93 -22.16 0.69
N SER A 27 -6.23 -21.30 1.68
CA SER A 27 -5.90 -19.89 1.63
C SER A 27 -4.39 -19.63 1.57
N VAL A 28 -3.58 -20.41 2.31
CA VAL A 28 -2.11 -20.37 2.24
C VAL A 28 -1.62 -20.51 0.79
N PHE A 29 -2.12 -21.49 0.04
CA PHE A 29 -1.71 -21.68 -1.36
C PHE A 29 -2.27 -20.60 -2.28
N VAL A 30 -3.56 -20.27 -2.15
CA VAL A 30 -4.22 -19.27 -3.01
C VAL A 30 -3.52 -17.92 -2.87
N ILE A 31 -3.34 -17.44 -1.64
CA ILE A 31 -2.73 -16.15 -1.34
C ILE A 31 -1.28 -16.12 -1.82
N PHE A 32 -0.50 -17.19 -1.57
CA PHE A 32 0.88 -17.28 -2.05
C PHE A 32 0.98 -17.11 -3.57
N PHE A 33 0.19 -17.87 -4.35
CA PHE A 33 0.24 -17.78 -5.81
C PHE A 33 -0.28 -16.46 -6.33
N THR A 34 -1.37 -15.92 -5.77
CA THR A 34 -1.88 -14.60 -6.18
C THR A 34 -0.89 -13.49 -5.86
N SER A 35 -0.17 -13.56 -4.73
CA SER A 35 0.89 -12.60 -4.40
C SER A 35 2.05 -12.66 -5.39
N VAL A 36 2.55 -13.87 -5.69
CA VAL A 36 3.65 -14.06 -6.65
C VAL A 36 3.27 -13.49 -8.02
N ILE A 37 2.05 -13.80 -8.49
CA ILE A 37 1.54 -13.28 -9.77
C ILE A 37 1.43 -11.76 -9.72
N GLY A 38 0.80 -11.22 -8.67
CA GLY A 38 0.56 -9.78 -8.51
C GLY A 38 1.84 -8.97 -8.55
N ILE A 39 2.85 -9.35 -7.74
CA ILE A 39 4.12 -8.60 -7.66
C ILE A 39 5.03 -8.81 -8.86
N SER A 40 5.03 -10.02 -9.44
CA SER A 40 5.94 -10.34 -10.55
C SER A 40 5.43 -9.76 -11.87
N LEU A 41 4.11 -9.61 -12.05
CA LEU A 41 3.53 -9.19 -13.33
C LEU A 41 4.06 -7.83 -13.81
N PRO A 42 4.03 -6.73 -13.03
CA PRO A 42 4.61 -5.45 -13.46
C PRO A 42 6.11 -5.53 -13.70
N VAL A 43 6.85 -6.27 -12.85
CA VAL A 43 8.31 -6.41 -12.94
C VAL A 43 8.73 -7.15 -14.22
N VAL A 44 8.09 -8.28 -14.51
CA VAL A 44 8.36 -9.09 -15.70
C VAL A 44 7.97 -8.33 -16.96
N LEU A 45 6.77 -7.73 -16.95
CA LEU A 45 6.32 -6.94 -18.09
C LEU A 45 7.27 -5.77 -18.38
N ALA A 46 7.81 -5.11 -17.33
CA ALA A 46 8.71 -3.97 -17.51
C ALA A 46 10.06 -4.39 -18.13
N ARG A 47 10.48 -5.64 -17.88
CA ARG A 47 11.69 -6.21 -18.50
C ARG A 47 11.45 -6.67 -19.94
N LEU A 48 10.28 -7.23 -20.24
CA LEU A 48 9.98 -7.80 -21.56
C LEU A 48 9.57 -6.75 -22.61
N PHE A 49 8.85 -5.71 -22.20
CA PHE A 49 8.22 -4.74 -23.11
C PHE A 49 8.74 -3.32 -22.97
N HIS A 50 9.93 -3.16 -22.37
CA HIS A 50 10.59 -1.87 -22.20
C HIS A 50 10.65 -1.10 -23.54
N GLY A 51 10.09 0.12 -23.56
CA GLY A 51 10.16 1.03 -24.70
C GLY A 51 9.00 0.99 -25.69
N ARG A 52 7.89 0.28 -25.40
CA ARG A 52 6.67 0.35 -26.23
C ARG A 52 5.61 1.29 -25.61
N PRO A 53 5.13 2.32 -26.31
CA PRO A 53 4.20 3.31 -25.75
C PRO A 53 2.83 2.74 -25.38
N VAL A 54 2.42 1.62 -25.99
CA VAL A 54 1.18 0.91 -25.63
C VAL A 54 1.31 0.26 -24.24
N TYR A 55 2.52 -0.21 -23.91
CA TYR A 55 2.79 -0.89 -22.65
C TYR A 55 2.78 0.09 -21.47
N ASP A 56 3.42 1.26 -21.62
CA ASP A 56 3.44 2.30 -20.60
C ASP A 56 2.03 2.78 -20.23
N LYS A 57 1.15 2.90 -21.24
CA LYS A 57 -0.27 3.21 -21.04
C LYS A 57 -1.01 2.13 -20.27
N ALA A 58 -0.76 0.85 -20.58
CA ALA A 58 -1.41 -0.27 -19.92
C ALA A 58 -0.99 -0.41 -18.46
N ILE A 59 0.31 -0.27 -18.14
CA ILE A 59 0.79 -0.27 -16.75
C ILE A 59 0.13 0.85 -15.97
N LEU A 60 0.03 2.05 -16.56
CA LEU A 60 -0.52 3.20 -15.87
C LEU A 60 -1.99 2.98 -15.46
N ILE A 61 -2.79 2.41 -16.36
CA ILE A 61 -4.19 2.04 -16.07
C ILE A 61 -4.26 0.99 -14.95
N ILE A 62 -3.41 -0.04 -15.01
CA ILE A 62 -3.34 -1.09 -13.99
C ILE A 62 -2.90 -0.52 -12.63
N LYS A 63 -1.91 0.37 -12.61
CA LYS A 63 -1.46 1.09 -11.40
C LYS A 63 -2.59 1.91 -10.80
N CYS A 64 -3.35 2.65 -11.60
CA CYS A 64 -4.48 3.43 -11.09
C CYS A 64 -5.59 2.53 -10.54
N PHE A 65 -5.89 1.40 -11.20
CA PHE A 65 -6.82 0.40 -10.66
C PHE A 65 -6.33 -0.14 -9.31
N ALA A 66 -5.06 -0.54 -9.23
CA ALA A 66 -4.43 -1.03 -8.00
C ALA A 66 -4.46 0.01 -6.88
N ALA A 67 -4.15 1.28 -7.17
CA ALA A 67 -4.24 2.37 -6.20
C ALA A 67 -5.65 2.53 -5.64
N GLY A 68 -6.67 2.34 -6.48
CA GLY A 68 -8.08 2.36 -6.06
C GLY A 68 -8.43 1.20 -5.14
N VAL A 69 -7.94 -0.01 -5.44
CA VAL A 69 -8.07 -1.19 -4.57
C VAL A 69 -7.37 -0.97 -3.23
N ILE A 70 -6.14 -0.45 -3.21
CA ILE A 70 -5.38 -0.18 -1.98
C ILE A 70 -6.11 0.86 -1.11
N LEU A 71 -6.58 1.95 -1.71
CA LEU A 71 -7.33 2.98 -0.99
C LEU A 71 -8.60 2.40 -0.36
N SER A 72 -9.37 1.64 -1.12
CA SER A 72 -10.60 1.01 -0.63
C SER A 72 -10.31 -0.06 0.43
N THR A 73 -9.24 -0.85 0.26
CA THR A 73 -8.77 -1.82 1.26
C THR A 73 -8.50 -1.11 2.59
N SER A 74 -7.76 0.00 2.57
CA SER A 74 -7.44 0.74 3.78
C SER A 74 -8.66 1.31 4.52
N LEU A 75 -9.65 1.85 3.79
CA LEU A 75 -10.78 2.60 4.36
C LEU A 75 -12.04 1.77 4.60
N VAL A 76 -12.29 0.74 3.77
CA VAL A 76 -13.55 -0.02 3.73
C VAL A 76 -13.39 -1.42 4.31
N HIS A 77 -12.15 -1.94 4.38
CA HIS A 77 -11.87 -3.26 4.94
C HIS A 77 -11.06 -3.13 6.24
N VAL A 78 -9.81 -2.65 6.15
CA VAL A 78 -8.85 -2.70 7.25
C VAL A 78 -9.24 -1.79 8.42
N LEU A 79 -9.64 -0.55 8.13
CA LEU A 79 -10.02 0.40 9.18
C LEU A 79 -11.31 -0.01 9.92
N PRO A 80 -12.38 -0.43 9.23
CA PRO A 80 -13.57 -0.97 9.90
C PRO A 80 -13.26 -2.20 10.75
N ASP A 81 -12.51 -3.18 10.24
CA ASP A 81 -12.15 -4.39 11.00
C ASP A 81 -11.38 -4.03 12.27
N ALA A 82 -10.44 -3.07 12.17
CA ALA A 82 -9.68 -2.58 13.31
C ALA A 82 -10.57 -1.83 14.32
N TYR A 83 -11.58 -1.09 13.86
CA TYR A 83 -12.56 -0.44 14.72
C TYR A 83 -13.43 -1.47 15.44
N ASP A 84 -13.93 -2.48 14.72
CA ASP A 84 -14.78 -3.53 15.27
C ASP A 84 -14.03 -4.37 16.31
N ALA A 85 -12.75 -4.69 16.07
CA ALA A 85 -11.91 -5.39 17.02
C ALA A 85 -11.73 -4.62 18.35
N LEU A 86 -11.53 -3.30 18.31
CA LEU A 86 -11.43 -2.48 19.53
C LEU A 86 -12.79 -2.21 20.19
N SER A 87 -13.86 -2.24 19.40
CA SER A 87 -15.23 -2.02 19.86
C SER A 87 -15.90 -3.30 20.38
N ASP A 88 -15.27 -4.46 20.20
CA ASP A 88 -15.77 -5.74 20.70
C ASP A 88 -16.04 -5.69 22.21
N CYS A 89 -17.11 -6.36 22.64
CA CYS A 89 -17.54 -6.43 24.02
C CYS A 89 -16.40 -6.81 25.00
N GLN A 90 -15.49 -7.71 24.61
CA GLN A 90 -14.37 -8.19 25.42
C GLN A 90 -13.30 -7.12 25.67
N VAL A 91 -13.22 -6.12 24.80
CA VAL A 91 -12.22 -5.03 24.85
C VAL A 91 -12.89 -3.76 25.38
N ALA A 92 -14.01 -3.35 24.77
CA ALA A 92 -14.77 -2.15 25.11
C ALA A 92 -15.45 -2.19 26.48
N SER A 93 -15.46 -3.33 27.18
CA SER A 93 -15.88 -3.37 28.59
C SER A 93 -14.85 -2.77 29.56
N ARG A 94 -13.63 -2.48 29.09
CA ARG A 94 -12.51 -2.00 29.92
C ARG A 94 -12.10 -0.58 29.51
N HIS A 95 -11.84 0.27 30.50
CA HIS A 95 -11.13 1.53 30.28
C HIS A 95 -9.67 1.24 29.86
N PRO A 96 -9.07 1.99 28.92
CA PRO A 96 -9.59 3.19 28.25
C PRO A 96 -10.31 2.92 26.91
N TRP A 97 -10.39 1.67 26.46
CA TRP A 97 -10.79 1.30 25.08
C TRP A 97 -12.15 1.84 24.64
N LYS A 98 -13.09 1.97 25.58
CA LYS A 98 -14.43 2.52 25.33
C LYS A 98 -14.47 4.03 25.16
N ASP A 99 -13.58 4.75 25.84
CA ASP A 99 -13.74 6.19 26.06
C ASP A 99 -13.15 7.03 24.93
N PHE A 100 -12.32 6.41 24.08
CA PHE A 100 -11.52 7.11 23.10
C PHE A 100 -11.42 6.32 21.78
N PRO A 101 -11.56 6.97 20.60
CA PRO A 101 -11.48 6.31 19.30
C PRO A 101 -10.02 5.98 18.94
N PHE A 102 -9.48 4.95 19.59
CA PHE A 102 -8.09 4.52 19.39
C PHE A 102 -7.79 4.14 17.94
N SER A 103 -8.73 3.53 17.22
CA SER A 103 -8.51 3.19 15.81
C SER A 103 -8.23 4.43 14.96
N GLY A 104 -9.03 5.49 15.11
CA GLY A 104 -8.83 6.77 14.42
C GLY A 104 -7.51 7.44 14.78
N LEU A 105 -7.15 7.49 16.07
CA LEU A 105 -5.87 8.06 16.52
C LEU A 105 -4.68 7.30 15.93
N ILE A 106 -4.69 5.98 15.99
CA ILE A 106 -3.57 5.17 15.51
C ILE A 106 -3.48 5.19 13.98
N THR A 107 -4.62 5.31 13.28
CA THR A 107 -4.64 5.59 11.84
C THR A 107 -3.97 6.91 11.51
N LEU A 108 -4.26 7.98 12.27
CA LEU A 108 -3.57 9.27 12.11
C LEU A 108 -2.06 9.13 12.35
N VAL A 109 -1.65 8.38 13.37
CA VAL A 109 -0.24 8.09 13.61
C VAL A 109 0.39 7.36 12.41
N GLY A 110 -0.32 6.40 11.80
CA GLY A 110 0.12 5.71 10.58
C GLY A 110 0.37 6.66 9.41
N VAL A 111 -0.59 7.56 9.13
CA VAL A 111 -0.46 8.59 8.07
C VAL A 111 0.75 9.50 8.34
N LEU A 112 0.88 10.00 9.56
CA LEU A 112 2.00 10.88 9.94
C LEU A 112 3.34 10.16 9.91
N THR A 113 3.37 8.87 10.24
CA THR A 113 4.59 8.04 10.16
C THR A 113 5.00 7.87 8.70
N ALA A 114 4.07 7.55 7.80
CA ALA A 114 4.36 7.43 6.38
C ALA A 114 4.90 8.76 5.80
N LEU A 115 4.25 9.88 6.12
CA LEU A 115 4.72 11.21 5.75
C LEU A 115 6.11 11.53 6.32
N LEU A 116 6.37 11.21 7.58
CA LEU A 116 7.68 11.43 8.19
C LEU A 116 8.76 10.66 7.41
N VAL A 117 8.50 9.41 7.04
CA VAL A 117 9.48 8.65 6.28
C VAL A 117 9.70 9.27 4.90
N ASP A 118 8.65 9.68 4.18
CA ASP A 118 8.78 10.34 2.88
C ASP A 118 9.58 11.66 2.95
N LEU A 119 9.36 12.47 4.00
CA LEU A 119 10.12 13.70 4.25
C LEU A 119 11.60 13.42 4.58
N THR A 120 11.89 12.41 5.40
CA THR A 120 13.27 12.01 5.71
C THR A 120 13.98 11.45 4.49
N ALA A 121 13.26 10.72 3.65
CA ALA A 121 13.75 10.20 2.38
C ALA A 121 14.11 11.34 1.42
N THR A 122 13.23 12.32 1.27
CA THR A 122 13.47 13.49 0.42
C THR A 122 14.65 14.34 0.91
N SER A 123 14.73 14.64 2.21
CA SER A 123 15.81 15.45 2.77
C SER A 123 17.18 14.77 2.71
N HIS A 124 17.26 13.46 2.89
CA HIS A 124 18.53 12.72 2.77
C HIS A 124 19.07 12.74 1.33
N VAL A 125 18.18 12.65 0.34
CA VAL A 125 18.52 12.76 -1.08
C VAL A 125 19.03 14.16 -1.41
N GLU A 126 18.36 15.20 -0.93
CA GLU A 126 18.78 16.59 -1.15
C GLU A 126 20.11 16.92 -0.45
N SER A 127 20.35 16.38 0.75
CA SER A 127 21.60 16.60 1.48
C SER A 127 22.82 15.94 0.82
N HIS A 128 22.65 14.85 0.07
CA HIS A 128 23.75 14.21 -0.68
C HIS A 128 24.01 14.88 -2.04
N GLY A 129 23.03 15.58 -2.61
CA GLY A 129 23.19 16.36 -3.85
C GLY A 129 23.99 17.66 -3.68
N HIS A 130 24.21 18.13 -2.45
CA HIS A 130 24.92 19.39 -2.18
C HIS A 130 26.42 19.25 -1.89
N GLY A 131 27.02 18.09 -2.16
CA GLY A 131 28.46 17.83 -1.98
C GLY A 131 29.39 18.56 -2.97
N ASN A 132 28.88 19.17 -4.05
CA ASN A 132 29.73 19.89 -5.01
C ASN A 132 29.12 21.20 -5.56
N ARG A 133 29.26 22.26 -4.74
CA ARG A 133 29.38 23.72 -5.03
C ARG A 133 28.31 24.47 -5.87
N ASN A 134 27.80 25.52 -5.21
CA ASN A 134 27.65 26.90 -5.69
C ASN A 134 26.95 27.13 -7.05
N LEU A 135 25.74 26.62 -7.24
CA LEU A 135 24.78 27.28 -8.11
C LEU A 135 23.43 27.32 -7.42
N LYS A 136 23.07 28.52 -6.94
CA LYS A 136 21.79 28.80 -6.29
C LYS A 136 20.70 28.84 -7.36
N VAL A 137 20.30 27.68 -7.86
CA VAL A 137 19.05 27.54 -8.62
C VAL A 137 17.96 27.37 -7.58
N THR A 138 17.22 28.44 -7.34
CA THR A 138 15.95 28.43 -6.62
C THR A 138 14.99 27.47 -7.33
N LYS A 139 14.90 26.21 -6.86
CA LYS A 139 13.72 25.38 -7.08
C LYS A 139 12.71 25.78 -6.00
N ASP A 140 11.98 26.87 -6.26
CA ASP A 140 10.78 27.20 -5.50
C ASP A 140 9.76 26.08 -5.72
N TYR A 141 9.37 25.44 -4.62
CA TYR A 141 8.14 24.67 -4.55
C TYR A 141 6.97 25.66 -4.67
N THR A 142 6.36 25.75 -5.84
CA THR A 142 5.16 26.58 -6.02
C THR A 142 3.93 25.81 -5.57
N PRO A 143 3.21 26.26 -4.51
CA PRO A 143 1.92 25.69 -4.18
C PRO A 143 0.89 26.02 -5.28
N ILE A 144 -0.10 25.13 -5.40
CA ILE A 144 -1.20 25.21 -6.36
C ILE A 144 -1.97 26.53 -6.19
N GLY A 145 -2.06 27.33 -7.26
CA GLY A 145 -3.06 28.40 -7.39
C GLY A 145 -2.55 29.84 -7.36
N ALA A 146 -1.57 30.20 -8.19
CA ALA A 146 -1.35 31.60 -8.58
C ALA A 146 -0.72 31.66 -9.97
N SER A 147 -1.55 31.48 -10.99
CA SER A 147 -1.22 31.95 -12.33
C SER A 147 -1.92 33.28 -12.50
N GLU A 148 -1.19 34.39 -12.35
CA GLU A 148 -1.37 35.57 -13.17
C GLU A 148 -0.21 36.57 -12.99
N GLU A 149 0.31 36.95 -14.16
CA GLU A 149 1.00 38.20 -14.50
C GLU A 149 2.51 38.42 -14.22
N LEU A 150 3.20 38.57 -15.36
CA LEU A 150 4.21 39.59 -15.69
C LEU A 150 5.68 39.38 -15.28
N GLY A 151 6.53 39.27 -16.30
CA GLY A 151 7.92 39.71 -16.19
C GLY A 151 8.92 39.04 -17.13
N VAL A 152 8.82 39.33 -18.43
CA VAL A 152 9.90 39.06 -19.40
C VAL A 152 11.19 39.74 -18.92
N VAL A 153 12.26 38.97 -18.72
CA VAL A 153 13.63 39.51 -18.74
C VAL A 153 14.48 38.63 -19.65
N GLU A 154 14.64 39.10 -20.89
CA GLU A 154 15.76 38.75 -21.74
C GLU A 154 17.07 39.02 -20.99
N LYS A 155 17.95 38.02 -20.94
CA LYS A 155 19.38 38.29 -20.78
C LYS A 155 20.19 37.41 -21.71
N LYS A 156 20.62 38.02 -22.82
CA LYS A 156 21.79 37.60 -23.59
C LYS A 156 22.97 37.38 -22.65
N LEU A 157 23.59 36.20 -22.72
CA LEU A 157 25.04 36.07 -22.67
C LEU A 157 25.42 34.76 -23.36
N GLY A 158 26.30 34.86 -24.35
CA GLY A 158 26.86 33.69 -25.03
C GLY A 158 27.66 32.86 -24.03
N VAL A 159 27.18 31.66 -23.76
CA VAL A 159 27.90 30.59 -23.09
C VAL A 159 27.98 29.46 -24.12
N GLU A 160 29.17 28.89 -24.29
CA GLU A 160 29.44 27.83 -25.25
C GLU A 160 28.42 26.69 -25.13
N GLU A 161 27.73 26.34 -26.24
CA GLU A 161 26.68 25.31 -26.29
C GLU A 161 27.12 23.98 -25.65
N LYS A 162 28.42 23.66 -25.70
CA LYS A 162 28.99 22.43 -25.14
C LYS A 162 29.05 22.39 -23.60
N GLU A 163 29.35 23.51 -22.92
CA GLU A 163 29.36 23.52 -21.46
C GLU A 163 27.94 23.55 -20.88
N VAL A 164 27.00 24.17 -21.61
CA VAL A 164 25.57 24.15 -21.27
C VAL A 164 24.98 22.76 -21.50
N GLU A 165 25.27 22.09 -22.61
CA GLU A 165 24.86 20.69 -22.83
C GLU A 165 25.44 19.73 -21.78
N LEU A 166 26.72 19.88 -21.43
CA LEU A 166 27.36 19.02 -20.43
C LEU A 166 26.80 19.29 -19.02
N GLY A 167 26.51 20.54 -18.69
CA GLY A 167 25.85 20.94 -17.44
C GLY A 167 24.39 20.48 -17.35
N ILE A 168 23.64 20.53 -18.46
CA ILE A 168 22.27 20.00 -18.56
C ILE A 168 22.28 18.48 -18.48
N ALA A 169 23.24 17.81 -19.12
CA ALA A 169 23.39 16.36 -19.03
C ALA A 169 23.76 15.91 -17.61
N ALA A 170 24.68 16.62 -16.94
CA ALA A 170 25.03 16.35 -15.54
C ALA A 170 23.84 16.60 -14.60
N ALA A 171 23.12 17.71 -14.77
CA ALA A 171 21.92 18.02 -13.98
C ALA A 171 20.78 17.01 -14.22
N ALA A 172 20.59 16.54 -15.47
CA ALA A 172 19.60 15.53 -15.80
C ALA A 172 19.96 14.15 -15.21
N VAL A 173 21.25 13.81 -15.14
CA VAL A 173 21.74 12.57 -14.51
C VAL A 173 21.59 12.62 -12.98
N GLU A 174 21.91 13.75 -12.33
CA GLU A 174 21.70 13.91 -10.88
C GLU A 174 20.20 13.94 -10.52
N GLU A 175 19.36 14.57 -11.34
CA GLU A 175 17.91 14.58 -11.15
C GLU A 175 17.32 13.15 -11.28
N ASP A 176 17.75 12.37 -12.28
CA ASP A 176 17.34 10.96 -12.46
C ASP A 176 17.80 10.06 -11.30
N GLU A 177 19.01 10.25 -10.76
CA GLU A 177 19.51 9.50 -9.60
C GLU A 177 18.72 9.83 -8.32
N SER A 178 18.44 11.12 -8.08
CA SER A 178 17.65 11.58 -6.93
C SER A 178 16.22 11.02 -6.95
N VAL A 179 15.59 10.99 -8.12
CA VAL A 179 14.24 10.44 -8.32
C VAL A 179 14.23 8.92 -8.08
N ARG A 180 15.25 8.19 -8.56
CA ARG A 180 15.38 6.75 -8.29
C ARG A 180 15.59 6.45 -6.80
N LEU A 181 16.39 7.23 -6.09
CA LEU A 181 16.59 7.07 -4.66
C LEU A 181 15.29 7.31 -3.88
N LYS A 182 14.53 8.36 -4.22
CA LYS A 182 13.19 8.60 -3.66
C LYS A 182 12.26 7.41 -3.92
N GLN A 183 12.21 6.92 -5.15
CA GLN A 183 11.37 5.76 -5.51
C GLN A 183 11.77 4.48 -4.75
N LYS A 184 13.07 4.26 -4.52
CA LYS A 184 13.56 3.12 -3.72
C LYS A 184 13.08 3.20 -2.27
N LEU A 185 13.17 4.38 -1.66
CA LEU A 185 12.75 4.58 -0.27
C LEU A 185 11.23 4.45 -0.13
N VAL A 186 10.45 5.08 -1.01
CA VAL A 186 8.98 4.92 -1.06
C VAL A 186 8.61 3.43 -1.22
N SER A 187 9.28 2.71 -2.13
CA SER A 187 9.04 1.27 -2.31
C SER A 187 9.38 0.43 -1.07
N GLN A 188 10.39 0.81 -0.28
CA GLN A 188 10.75 0.10 0.95
C GLN A 188 9.76 0.39 2.08
N VAL A 189 9.30 1.64 2.23
CA VAL A 189 8.25 2.01 3.18
C VAL A 189 6.96 1.26 2.86
N LEU A 190 6.61 1.21 1.58
CA LEU A 190 5.47 0.46 1.06
C LEU A 190 5.56 -1.02 1.39
N GLU A 191 6.72 -1.63 1.17
CA GLU A 191 6.93 -3.02 1.54
C GLU A 191 6.81 -3.25 3.06
N ILE A 192 7.40 -2.39 3.90
CA ILE A 192 7.32 -2.52 5.36
C ILE A 192 5.88 -2.40 5.86
N GLY A 193 5.13 -1.40 5.39
CA GLY A 193 3.72 -1.20 5.75
C GLY A 193 2.85 -2.40 5.38
N ILE A 194 3.03 -2.91 4.15
CA ILE A 194 2.34 -4.12 3.67
C ILE A 194 2.74 -5.35 4.48
N ILE A 195 4.01 -5.53 4.84
CA ILE A 195 4.47 -6.68 5.64
C ILE A 195 3.78 -6.69 7.00
N PHE A 196 3.76 -5.54 7.70
CA PHE A 196 3.11 -5.46 9.01
C PHE A 196 1.64 -5.86 8.91
N HIS A 197 0.92 -5.27 7.96
CA HIS A 197 -0.49 -5.59 7.69
C HIS A 197 -0.74 -7.08 7.45
N SER A 198 0.06 -7.65 6.56
CA SER A 198 -0.06 -9.01 6.06
C SER A 198 0.18 -10.05 7.14
N VAL A 199 1.10 -9.79 8.07
CA VAL A 199 1.33 -10.69 9.22
C VAL A 199 0.12 -10.72 10.14
N ILE A 200 -0.48 -9.56 10.43
CA ILE A 200 -1.59 -9.46 11.39
C ILE A 200 -2.83 -10.14 10.84
N ILE A 201 -3.26 -9.78 9.63
CA ILE A 201 -4.43 -10.44 9.02
C ILE A 201 -4.17 -11.94 8.87
N GLY A 202 -2.97 -12.33 8.44
CA GLY A 202 -2.61 -13.73 8.36
C GLY A 202 -2.78 -14.43 9.71
N ALA A 203 -2.23 -13.87 10.78
CA ALA A 203 -2.30 -14.44 12.12
C ALA A 203 -3.74 -14.51 12.66
N THR A 204 -4.54 -13.45 12.51
CA THR A 204 -5.93 -13.42 12.99
C THR A 204 -6.81 -14.40 12.22
N MET A 205 -6.68 -14.43 10.88
CA MET A 205 -7.31 -15.46 10.05
C MET A 205 -6.88 -16.88 10.45
N GLY A 206 -5.58 -17.08 10.72
CA GLY A 206 -5.02 -18.37 11.13
C GLY A 206 -5.61 -18.88 12.46
N MET A 207 -5.85 -17.97 13.40
CA MET A 207 -6.48 -18.24 14.69
C MET A 207 -7.99 -18.48 14.57
N SER A 208 -8.66 -17.87 13.59
CA SER A 208 -10.11 -17.95 13.44
C SER A 208 -10.65 -19.36 13.25
N GLN A 209 -11.78 -19.64 13.91
CA GLN A 209 -12.51 -20.91 13.80
C GLN A 209 -13.85 -20.75 13.09
N ASN A 210 -14.13 -19.56 12.53
CA ASN A 210 -15.38 -19.24 11.89
C ASN A 210 -15.30 -19.46 10.37
N GLN A 211 -15.87 -20.57 9.88
CA GLN A 211 -15.85 -20.89 8.45
C GLN A 211 -16.63 -19.90 7.59
N CYS A 212 -17.67 -19.27 8.17
CA CYS A 212 -18.52 -18.31 7.47
C CYS A 212 -17.78 -16.99 7.21
N THR A 213 -16.87 -16.61 8.11
CA THR A 213 -15.98 -15.45 7.95
C THR A 213 -14.78 -15.80 7.06
N ILE A 214 -14.11 -16.92 7.32
CA ILE A 214 -12.90 -17.31 6.58
C ILE A 214 -13.18 -17.45 5.08
N ARG A 215 -14.29 -18.08 4.69
CA ARG A 215 -14.59 -18.39 3.28
C ARG A 215 -14.61 -17.15 2.36
N PRO A 216 -15.42 -16.11 2.63
CA PRO A 216 -15.39 -14.88 1.83
C PRO A 216 -14.09 -14.09 2.04
N LEU A 217 -13.52 -14.10 3.25
CA LEU A 217 -12.26 -13.43 3.54
C LEU A 217 -11.11 -13.95 2.67
N VAL A 218 -11.05 -15.26 2.34
CA VAL A 218 -10.07 -15.80 1.38
C VAL A 218 -10.18 -15.13 0.01
N ALA A 219 -11.41 -14.93 -0.48
CA ALA A 219 -11.64 -14.32 -1.79
C ALA A 219 -11.27 -12.83 -1.78
N ALA A 220 -11.64 -12.11 -0.72
CA ALA A 220 -11.27 -10.71 -0.54
C ALA A 220 -9.75 -10.53 -0.42
N LEU A 221 -9.08 -11.36 0.40
CA LEU A 221 -7.63 -11.37 0.56
C LEU A 221 -6.92 -11.66 -0.77
N ALA A 222 -7.30 -12.72 -1.47
CA ALA A 222 -6.71 -13.04 -2.77
C ALA A 222 -6.86 -11.88 -3.79
N PHE A 223 -8.00 -11.19 -3.77
CA PHE A 223 -8.28 -10.08 -4.67
C PHE A 223 -7.47 -8.83 -4.34
N HIS A 224 -7.46 -8.33 -3.09
CA HIS A 224 -6.66 -7.14 -2.82
C HIS A 224 -5.16 -7.45 -2.87
N GLN A 225 -4.73 -8.64 -2.43
CA GLN A 225 -3.32 -9.04 -2.44
C GLN A 225 -2.72 -9.04 -3.85
N ILE A 226 -3.46 -9.49 -4.88
CA ILE A 226 -2.92 -9.45 -6.26
C ILE A 226 -2.72 -8.01 -6.74
N PHE A 227 -3.62 -7.08 -6.40
CA PHE A 227 -3.54 -5.69 -6.84
C PHE A 227 -2.59 -4.85 -5.98
N GLU A 228 -2.50 -5.10 -4.67
CA GLU A 228 -1.44 -4.60 -3.80
C GLU A 228 -0.07 -5.02 -4.33
N GLY A 229 0.06 -6.29 -4.72
CA GLY A 229 1.25 -6.82 -5.37
C GLY A 229 1.57 -6.09 -6.68
N MET A 230 0.57 -5.82 -7.53
CA MET A 230 0.79 -5.05 -8.76
C MET A 230 1.21 -3.60 -8.48
N GLY A 231 0.67 -2.97 -7.45
CA GLY A 231 1.08 -1.63 -7.01
C GLY A 231 2.56 -1.61 -6.58
N LEU A 232 2.93 -2.47 -5.63
CA LEU A 232 4.31 -2.60 -5.16
C LEU A 232 5.27 -3.05 -6.27
N GLY A 233 4.89 -4.03 -7.08
CA GLY A 233 5.67 -4.52 -8.22
C GLY A 233 5.92 -3.42 -9.25
N GLY A 234 4.95 -2.53 -9.47
CA GLY A 234 5.11 -1.33 -10.31
C GLY A 234 6.14 -0.38 -9.72
N CYS A 235 6.09 -0.11 -8.41
CA CYS A 235 7.09 0.72 -7.73
C CYS A 235 8.50 0.11 -7.80
N ILE A 236 8.63 -1.20 -7.58
CA ILE A 236 9.90 -1.94 -7.68
C ILE A 236 10.46 -1.88 -9.11
N ALA A 237 9.60 -2.03 -10.12
CA ALA A 237 10.00 -1.95 -11.52
C ALA A 237 10.55 -0.56 -11.88
N GLN A 238 9.98 0.51 -11.31
CA GLN A 238 10.41 1.90 -11.53
C GLN A 238 11.65 2.27 -10.71
N ALA A 239 11.84 1.69 -9.53
CA ALA A 239 12.95 1.97 -8.62
C ALA A 239 14.33 1.50 -9.13
N GLY A 240 14.37 0.65 -10.17
CA GLY A 240 15.63 0.18 -10.78
C GLY A 240 16.50 -0.64 -9.81
N PHE A 241 15.89 -1.45 -8.96
CA PHE A 241 16.60 -2.34 -8.04
C PHE A 241 17.40 -3.43 -8.76
N SER A 242 18.41 -3.97 -8.07
CA SER A 242 19.12 -5.17 -8.54
C SER A 242 18.17 -6.37 -8.60
N ILE A 243 18.43 -7.34 -9.49
CA ILE A 243 17.62 -8.57 -9.59
C ILE A 243 17.53 -9.30 -8.25
N GLY A 244 18.60 -9.32 -7.46
CA GLY A 244 18.60 -9.93 -6.13
C GLY A 244 17.66 -9.23 -5.16
N THR A 245 17.72 -7.90 -5.10
CA THR A 245 16.82 -7.09 -4.27
C THR A 245 15.36 -7.24 -4.71
N THR A 246 15.09 -7.16 -6.02
CA THR A 246 13.74 -7.38 -6.56
C THR A 246 13.20 -8.76 -6.18
N ALA A 247 14.01 -9.82 -6.35
CA ALA A 247 13.59 -11.18 -6.00
C ALA A 247 13.33 -11.34 -4.50
N TYR A 248 14.19 -10.73 -3.66
CA TYR A 248 14.00 -10.71 -2.21
C TYR A 248 12.68 -10.04 -1.82
N MET A 249 12.41 -8.83 -2.35
CA MET A 249 11.19 -8.11 -2.03
C MET A 249 9.93 -8.86 -2.51
N SER A 250 9.98 -9.43 -3.72
CA SER A 250 8.90 -10.28 -4.24
C SER A 250 8.65 -11.52 -3.37
N PHE A 251 9.72 -12.14 -2.87
CA PHE A 251 9.62 -13.30 -1.98
C PHE A 251 9.01 -12.91 -0.63
N MET A 252 9.49 -11.84 0.00
CA MET A 252 8.98 -11.37 1.29
C MET A 252 7.50 -11.01 1.20
N PHE A 253 7.08 -10.24 0.19
CA PHE A 253 5.67 -9.93 -0.04
C PHE A 253 4.80 -11.20 -0.18
N SER A 254 5.29 -12.21 -0.91
CA SER A 254 4.50 -13.41 -1.21
C SER A 254 4.36 -14.37 -0.04
N VAL A 255 5.36 -14.44 0.83
CA VAL A 255 5.43 -15.43 1.91
C VAL A 255 4.87 -14.89 3.24
N THR A 256 4.83 -13.56 3.42
CA THR A 256 4.42 -12.94 4.69
C THR A 256 3.01 -13.33 5.13
N THR A 257 1.98 -13.17 4.29
CA THR A 257 0.59 -13.53 4.65
C THR A 257 0.43 -15.04 4.90
N PRO A 258 0.94 -15.95 4.02
CA PRO A 258 0.95 -17.39 4.31
C PRO A 258 1.62 -17.75 5.63
N MET A 259 2.77 -17.15 5.94
CA MET A 259 3.46 -17.36 7.22
C MET A 259 2.63 -16.85 8.40
N GLY A 260 1.94 -15.71 8.25
CA GLY A 260 0.99 -15.20 9.24
C GLY A 260 -0.12 -16.23 9.52
N ILE A 261 -0.72 -16.81 8.49
CA ILE A 261 -1.78 -17.84 8.64
C ILE A 261 -1.26 -19.06 9.40
N VAL A 262 -0.09 -19.57 9.01
CA VAL A 262 0.54 -20.71 9.69
C VAL A 262 0.86 -20.35 11.15
N LEU A 263 1.39 -19.16 11.41
CA LEU A 263 1.67 -18.68 12.75
C LEU A 263 0.39 -18.63 13.60
N GLY A 264 -0.70 -18.06 13.07
CA GLY A 264 -2.00 -18.03 13.75
C GLY A 264 -2.56 -19.42 14.04
N MET A 265 -2.42 -20.36 13.11
CA MET A 265 -2.81 -21.76 13.34
C MET A 265 -1.98 -22.40 14.46
N ILE A 266 -0.68 -22.16 14.50
CA ILE A 266 0.22 -22.66 15.55
C ILE A 266 -0.17 -22.08 16.91
N VAL A 267 -0.36 -20.75 16.99
CA VAL A 267 -0.79 -20.08 18.22
C VAL A 267 -2.08 -20.69 18.74
N PHE A 268 -3.11 -20.80 17.90
CA PHE A 268 -4.37 -21.45 18.28
C PHE A 268 -4.15 -22.90 18.77
N SER A 269 -3.33 -23.68 18.08
CA SER A 269 -3.09 -25.09 18.43
C SER A 269 -2.33 -25.28 19.76
N VAL A 270 -1.44 -24.36 20.12
CA VAL A 270 -0.57 -24.45 21.31
C VAL A 270 -1.21 -23.81 22.53
N THR A 271 -1.87 -22.67 22.36
CA THR A 271 -2.38 -21.86 23.48
C THR A 271 -3.90 -21.90 23.61
N GLY A 272 -4.62 -22.33 22.57
CA GLY A 272 -6.07 -22.18 22.48
C GLY A 272 -6.51 -20.73 22.30
N TYR A 273 -5.61 -19.78 22.00
CA TYR A 273 -5.97 -18.40 21.71
C TYR A 273 -6.62 -18.33 20.34
N ASP A 274 -7.86 -17.85 20.31
CA ASP A 274 -8.60 -17.59 19.10
C ASP A 274 -8.70 -16.07 18.82
N ASP A 275 -9.32 -15.77 17.69
CA ASP A 275 -9.64 -14.43 17.20
C ASP A 275 -10.60 -13.64 18.11
N SER A 276 -11.22 -14.28 19.12
CA SER A 276 -12.12 -13.60 20.07
C SER A 276 -11.43 -13.18 21.37
N SER A 277 -10.16 -13.52 21.55
CA SER A 277 -9.42 -13.17 22.77
C SER A 277 -9.11 -11.67 22.83
N SER A 278 -9.30 -11.03 24.00
CA SER A 278 -9.12 -9.57 24.15
C SER A 278 -7.75 -9.07 23.67
N ASN A 279 -6.69 -9.86 23.89
CA ASN A 279 -5.34 -9.48 23.47
C ASN A 279 -5.17 -9.55 21.94
N ALA A 280 -5.78 -10.55 21.27
CA ALA A 280 -5.75 -10.65 19.82
C ALA A 280 -6.50 -9.47 19.20
N LEU A 281 -7.69 -9.17 19.71
CA LEU A 281 -8.52 -8.04 19.27
C LEU A 281 -7.84 -6.68 19.47
N ILE A 282 -7.16 -6.47 20.61
CA ILE A 282 -6.37 -5.24 20.84
C ILE A 282 -5.23 -5.13 19.84
N LEU A 283 -4.50 -6.23 19.58
CA LEU A 283 -3.37 -6.23 18.66
C LEU A 283 -3.83 -5.98 17.21
N GLU A 284 -4.90 -6.65 16.79
CA GLU A 284 -5.54 -6.48 15.49
C GLU A 284 -6.03 -5.04 15.31
N GLY A 285 -6.73 -4.51 16.30
CA GLY A 285 -7.23 -3.14 16.29
C GLY A 285 -6.14 -2.07 16.20
N LEU A 286 -5.10 -2.17 17.03
CA LEU A 286 -4.01 -1.19 17.03
C LEU A 286 -3.18 -1.27 15.75
N LEU A 287 -2.69 -2.46 15.41
CA LEU A 287 -1.79 -2.60 14.28
C LEU A 287 -2.53 -2.52 12.94
N GLY A 288 -3.79 -2.97 12.87
CA GLY A 288 -4.66 -2.79 11.71
C GLY A 288 -4.94 -1.31 11.43
N SER A 289 -5.21 -0.52 12.46
CA SER A 289 -5.38 0.93 12.34
C SER A 289 -4.10 1.61 11.84
N LEU A 290 -2.94 1.24 12.41
CA LEU A 290 -1.65 1.79 12.00
C LEU A 290 -1.38 1.50 10.52
N SER A 291 -1.61 0.25 10.11
CA SER A 291 -1.49 -0.20 8.73
C SER A 291 -2.41 0.57 7.78
N SER A 292 -3.70 0.72 8.15
CA SER A 292 -4.66 1.48 7.35
C SER A 292 -4.16 2.90 7.10
N GLY A 293 -3.63 3.57 8.14
CA GLY A 293 -3.04 4.91 7.99
C GLY A 293 -1.89 4.96 6.98
N ILE A 294 -1.00 3.97 7.00
CA ILE A 294 0.10 3.86 6.03
C ILE A 294 -0.46 3.63 4.61
N LEU A 295 -1.41 2.70 4.43
CA LEU A 295 -2.03 2.41 3.13
C LEU A 295 -2.80 3.60 2.56
N ILE A 296 -3.49 4.40 3.39
CA ILE A 296 -4.15 5.64 2.97
C ILE A 296 -3.14 6.62 2.38
N TYR A 297 -2.03 6.86 3.10
CA TYR A 297 -0.97 7.76 2.63
C TYR A 297 -0.41 7.29 1.30
N MET A 298 -0.05 6.01 1.19
CA MET A 298 0.54 5.46 -0.02
C MET A 298 -0.42 5.49 -1.20
N ALA A 299 -1.69 5.18 -1.00
CA ALA A 299 -2.67 5.23 -2.08
C ALA A 299 -2.86 6.67 -2.58
N LEU A 300 -3.07 7.64 -1.68
CA LEU A 300 -3.35 9.02 -2.04
C LEU A 300 -2.13 9.78 -2.55
N VAL A 301 -1.00 9.67 -1.85
CA VAL A 301 0.21 10.46 -2.11
C VAL A 301 1.12 9.72 -3.08
N ASP A 302 1.54 8.50 -2.74
CA ASP A 302 2.59 7.79 -3.49
C ASP A 302 2.11 7.17 -4.81
N LEU A 303 0.81 6.91 -4.95
CA LEU A 303 0.24 6.36 -6.17
C LEU A 303 -0.59 7.39 -6.92
N ILE A 304 -1.70 7.87 -6.33
CA ILE A 304 -2.65 8.72 -7.02
C ILE A 304 -2.02 10.09 -7.34
N ALA A 305 -1.44 10.78 -6.37
CA ALA A 305 -0.92 12.13 -6.60
C ALA A 305 0.30 12.13 -7.54
N LEU A 306 1.21 11.16 -7.39
CA LEU A 306 2.34 11.00 -8.31
C LEU A 306 1.87 10.69 -9.74
N ASP A 307 0.97 9.73 -9.94
CA ASP A 307 0.54 9.35 -11.29
C ASP A 307 -0.40 10.41 -11.95
N PHE A 308 -1.27 11.10 -11.21
CA PHE A 308 -2.23 12.06 -11.80
C PHE A 308 -1.69 13.48 -12.00
N PHE A 309 -0.78 13.94 -11.14
CA PHE A 309 -0.28 15.32 -11.17
C PHE A 309 1.13 15.43 -11.72
N HIS A 310 1.97 14.40 -11.58
CA HIS A 310 3.38 14.46 -11.96
C HIS A 310 3.73 13.65 -13.21
N ASN A 311 2.80 12.84 -13.75
CA ASN A 311 3.05 12.04 -14.94
C ASN A 311 2.82 12.82 -16.24
N LYS A 312 3.90 13.09 -16.99
CA LYS A 312 3.86 13.81 -18.28
C LYS A 312 2.91 13.16 -19.29
N LEU A 313 2.81 11.83 -19.30
CA LEU A 313 2.00 11.09 -20.28
C LEU A 313 0.49 11.28 -20.04
N MET A 314 0.05 11.39 -18.78
CA MET A 314 -1.34 11.74 -18.44
C MET A 314 -1.66 13.21 -18.68
N SER A 315 -0.68 14.10 -18.54
CA SER A 315 -0.84 15.53 -18.85
C SER A 315 -1.00 15.79 -20.35
N SER A 316 -0.36 14.97 -21.20
CA SER A 316 -0.42 15.11 -22.65
C SER A 316 -1.64 14.44 -23.30
N GLU A 317 -2.19 13.37 -22.71
CA GLU A 317 -3.32 12.63 -23.30
C GLU A 317 -4.57 12.64 -22.39
N PRO A 318 -5.58 13.51 -22.65
CA PRO A 318 -6.74 13.65 -21.77
C PRO A 318 -7.66 12.42 -21.76
N PHE A 319 -7.68 11.62 -22.84
CA PHE A 319 -8.41 10.36 -22.87
C PHE A 319 -7.83 9.35 -21.88
N LEU A 320 -6.50 9.22 -21.83
CA LEU A 320 -5.83 8.32 -20.91
C LEU A 320 -6.07 8.75 -19.46
N LYS A 321 -6.02 10.05 -19.16
CA LYS A 321 -6.33 10.57 -17.82
C LYS A 321 -7.74 10.19 -17.37
N LYS A 322 -8.74 10.27 -18.26
CA LYS A 322 -10.12 9.83 -17.99
C LYS A 322 -10.21 8.32 -17.80
N ALA A 323 -9.51 7.54 -18.64
CA ALA A 323 -9.46 6.08 -18.53
C ALA A 323 -8.82 5.63 -17.20
N SER A 324 -7.71 6.24 -16.81
CA SER A 324 -7.04 6.01 -15.51
C SER A 324 -7.93 6.38 -14.33
N PHE A 325 -8.68 7.49 -14.41
CA PHE A 325 -9.65 7.84 -13.37
C PHE A 325 -10.80 6.83 -13.30
N GLY A 326 -11.30 6.38 -14.44
CA GLY A 326 -12.29 5.30 -14.50
C GLY A 326 -11.76 4.00 -13.86
N ALA A 327 -10.51 3.64 -14.16
CA ALA A 327 -9.86 2.47 -13.57
C ALA A 327 -9.69 2.60 -12.06
N LEU A 328 -9.31 3.78 -11.56
CA LEU A 328 -9.23 4.08 -10.12
C LEU A 328 -10.57 3.85 -9.42
N VAL A 329 -11.66 4.43 -9.94
CA VAL A 329 -13.01 4.27 -9.37
C VAL A 329 -13.47 2.82 -9.42
N LEU A 330 -13.22 2.11 -10.53
CA LEU A 330 -13.55 0.69 -10.66
C LEU A 330 -12.78 -0.17 -9.66
N GLY A 331 -11.49 0.11 -9.46
CA GLY A 331 -10.67 -0.55 -8.45
C GLY A 331 -11.25 -0.36 -7.04
N SER A 332 -11.53 0.89 -6.65
CA SER A 332 -12.12 1.17 -5.34
C SER A 332 -13.48 0.50 -5.15
N THR A 333 -14.35 0.58 -6.16
CA THR A 333 -15.69 -0.01 -6.11
C THR A 333 -15.63 -1.54 -5.99
N SER A 334 -14.73 -2.18 -6.76
CA SER A 334 -14.59 -3.63 -6.74
C SER A 334 -14.19 -4.16 -5.35
N MET A 335 -13.25 -3.49 -4.68
CA MET A 335 -12.85 -3.86 -3.33
C MET A 335 -13.94 -3.56 -2.30
N SER A 336 -14.68 -2.44 -2.44
CA SER A 336 -15.80 -2.15 -1.54
C SER A 336 -16.93 -3.17 -1.65
N ILE A 337 -17.21 -3.69 -2.85
CA ILE A 337 -18.21 -4.76 -3.03
C ILE A 337 -17.74 -6.05 -2.36
N LEU A 338 -16.46 -6.40 -2.47
CA LEU A 338 -15.92 -7.60 -1.81
C LEU A 338 -15.94 -7.48 -0.28
N ALA A 339 -15.70 -6.27 0.24
CA ALA A 339 -15.78 -5.99 1.67
C ALA A 339 -17.19 -6.15 2.27
N LEU A 340 -18.27 -6.17 1.45
CA LEU A 340 -19.61 -6.50 1.96
C LEU A 340 -19.75 -7.96 2.40
N TRP A 341 -18.89 -8.83 1.87
CA TRP A 341 -18.96 -10.26 2.10
C TRP A 341 -17.84 -10.77 2.99
N ALA A 342 -16.71 -10.06 3.05
CA ALA A 342 -15.56 -10.35 3.90
C ALA A 342 -15.89 -10.12 5.37
#